data_AF-A0A9D8THH0-F1
#
_entry.id   AF-A0A9D8THH0-F1
#
_cell.length_a   1.000
_cell.length_b   1.000
_cell.length_c   1.000
_cell.angle_alpha   90.00
_cell.angle_beta   90.00
_cell.angle_gamma   90.00
#
_symmetry.space_group_name_H-M   'P 1'
#
loop_
_entity.id
_entity.type
_entity.pdbx_description
1 polymer ?
#
loop_
_entity_poly.entity_id
_entity_poly.type
_entity_poly.pdbx_seq_one_letter_code
_entity_poly.pdbx_strand_id
1 'polypeptide(L)'
;VRPPRLGGNKSMGVFATRSPFRPNGLGLSCVKIERIEWQSNEGPIIHVLGADLMDGTPIYDIKPYIAYTDRIDDAICGFVDKIEKKRLEVRDDNKLLQAMHPEKAAALIEVLKQDPRPSYQEDPGRVYGLAFAGYDVKFKVIDDCAYLQELIKL
;
A
#
# COMPACT_ATOMS: atom_id res chain seq x y z
N VAL A 1 -3.17 13.45 14.39
CA VAL A 1 -2.23 12.76 13.48
C VAL A 1 -2.00 13.60 12.22
N ARG A 2 -0.94 13.36 11.45
CA ARG A 2 -0.62 14.12 10.22
C ARG A 2 -0.69 13.18 9.01
N PRO A 3 -1.85 13.12 8.30
CA PRO A 3 -1.98 12.25 7.14
C PRO A 3 -0.99 12.62 6.03
N PRO A 4 -0.28 11.65 5.40
CA PRO A 4 0.69 11.93 4.34
C PRO A 4 0.08 12.70 3.15
N ARG A 5 -1.18 12.41 2.83
CA ARG A 5 -1.91 13.06 1.73
C ARG A 5 -2.17 14.56 1.96
N LEU A 6 -2.11 15.06 3.20
CA LEU A 6 -2.25 16.49 3.50
C LEU A 6 -0.88 17.20 3.60
N GLY A 7 0.15 16.67 2.93
CA GLY A 7 1.50 17.25 2.89
C GLY A 7 2.23 17.24 4.23
N GLY A 8 1.77 16.47 5.22
CA GLY A 8 2.41 16.32 6.54
C GLY A 8 2.34 17.55 7.46
N ASN A 9 1.93 18.72 6.96
CA ASN A 9 1.89 19.97 7.72
C ASN A 9 0.54 20.24 8.39
N LYS A 10 -0.55 19.65 7.89
CA LYS A 10 -1.89 19.78 8.47
C LYS A 10 -2.19 18.63 9.43
N SER A 11 -2.54 18.96 10.67
CA SER A 11 -3.01 17.99 11.66
C SER A 11 -4.50 17.69 11.47
N MET A 12 -4.88 16.44 11.71
CA MET A 12 -6.25 15.96 11.74
C MET A 12 -6.52 15.19 13.04
N GLY A 13 -7.75 15.30 13.54
CA GLY A 13 -8.22 14.48 14.65
C GLY A 13 -8.18 13.00 14.28
N VAL A 14 -7.80 12.13 15.21
CA VAL A 14 -7.57 10.71 14.92
C VAL A 14 -8.79 10.00 14.33
N PHE A 15 -9.99 10.34 14.81
CA PHE A 15 -11.26 9.75 14.35
C PHE A 15 -11.68 10.19 12.94
N ALA A 16 -11.10 11.27 12.41
CA ALA A 16 -11.26 11.67 11.02
C ALA A 16 -10.25 10.96 10.08
N THR A 17 -9.52 9.94 10.57
CA THR A 17 -8.44 9.28 9.84
C THR A 17 -8.41 7.77 10.08
N ARG A 18 -7.64 7.05 9.26
CA ARG A 18 -7.31 5.64 9.46
C ARG A 18 -5.93 5.43 10.10
N SER A 19 -5.43 6.39 10.89
CA SER A 19 -4.12 6.25 11.52
C SER A 19 -4.10 5.09 12.53
N PRO A 20 -3.02 4.27 12.56
CA PRO A 20 -2.85 3.22 13.57
C PRO A 20 -2.58 3.79 14.98
N PHE A 21 -2.16 5.05 15.09
CA PHE A 21 -1.96 5.74 16.37
C PHE A 21 -3.29 6.25 16.93
N ARG A 22 -4.08 5.34 17.49
CA ARG A 22 -5.43 5.56 18.01
C ARG A 22 -5.60 4.95 19.41
N PRO A 23 -6.57 5.43 20.23
CA PRO A 23 -6.75 4.92 21.60
C PRO A 23 -6.93 3.41 21.68
N ASN A 24 -7.70 2.84 20.74
CA ASN A 24 -7.81 1.40 20.52
C ASN A 24 -7.20 1.05 19.17
N GLY A 25 -6.06 0.36 19.17
CA GLY A 25 -5.26 0.00 17.99
C GLY A 25 -5.90 -1.02 17.03
N LEU A 26 -7.21 -0.95 16.83
CA LEU A 26 -7.97 -1.85 15.96
C LEU A 26 -7.99 -1.32 14.53
N GLY A 27 -7.44 -2.12 13.61
CA GLY A 27 -7.57 -1.96 12.18
C GLY A 27 -8.80 -2.67 11.64
N LEU A 28 -9.24 -2.29 10.44
CA LEU A 28 -10.33 -2.96 9.73
C LEU A 28 -9.92 -3.16 8.28
N SER A 29 -9.89 -4.42 7.85
CA SER A 29 -9.60 -4.79 6.48
C SER A 29 -10.82 -5.50 5.90
N CYS A 30 -11.33 -5.03 4.76
CA CYS A 30 -12.33 -5.75 3.99
C CYS A 30 -11.59 -6.52 2.89
N VAL A 31 -11.52 -7.84 3.03
CA VAL A 31 -10.71 -8.71 2.19
C VAL A 31 -11.59 -9.65 1.36
N LYS A 32 -11.06 -10.10 0.21
CA LYS A 32 -11.70 -11.14 -0.58
C LYS A 32 -11.15 -12.49 -0.17
N ILE A 33 -12.01 -13.44 0.19
CA ILE A 33 -11.59 -14.83 0.37
C ILE A 33 -11.24 -15.40 -1.00
N GLU A 34 -10.01 -15.90 -1.14
CA GLU A 34 -9.57 -16.65 -2.31
C GLU A 34 -9.93 -18.13 -2.16
N ARG A 35 -9.57 -18.72 -1.02
CA ARG A 35 -9.88 -20.12 -0.69
C ARG A 35 -9.79 -20.35 0.82
N ILE A 36 -10.40 -21.45 1.27
CA ILE A 36 -10.27 -21.94 2.64
C ILE A 36 -9.62 -23.32 2.58
N GLU A 37 -8.56 -23.48 3.36
CA GLU A 37 -7.85 -24.74 3.53
C GLU A 37 -8.22 -25.34 4.87
N TRP A 38 -9.15 -26.29 4.84
CA TRP A 38 -9.71 -26.89 6.05
C TRP A 38 -8.73 -27.85 6.75
N GLN A 39 -7.84 -28.46 5.99
CA GLN A 39 -6.91 -29.49 6.45
C GLN A 39 -5.49 -28.93 6.42
N SER A 40 -5.08 -28.31 7.51
CA SER A 40 -3.70 -27.91 7.75
C SER A 40 -3.27 -28.31 9.17
N ASN A 41 -1.97 -28.33 9.43
CA ASN A 41 -1.42 -28.63 10.76
C ASN A 41 -1.76 -27.55 11.81
N GLU A 42 -2.18 -26.36 11.38
CA GLU A 42 -2.50 -25.20 12.23
C GLU A 42 -4.02 -24.97 12.37
N GLY A 43 -4.84 -25.88 11.82
CA GLY A 43 -6.30 -25.71 11.70
C GLY A 43 -6.72 -25.06 10.38
N PRO A 44 -7.97 -24.59 10.24
CA PRO A 44 -8.43 -23.96 9.00
C PRO A 44 -7.67 -22.67 8.67
N ILE A 45 -7.10 -22.59 7.47
CA ILE A 45 -6.41 -21.40 6.97
C ILE A 45 -7.30 -20.69 5.94
N ILE A 46 -7.53 -19.39 6.14
CA ILE A 46 -8.29 -18.55 5.20
C ILE A 46 -7.29 -17.75 4.37
N HIS A 47 -7.21 -18.07 3.08
CA HIS A 47 -6.38 -17.34 2.12
C HIS A 47 -7.17 -16.17 1.57
N VAL A 48 -6.62 -14.97 1.68
CA VAL A 48 -7.33 -13.72 1.36
C VAL A 48 -6.52 -12.81 0.46
N LEU A 49 -7.23 -11.99 -0.32
CA LEU A 49 -6.67 -10.96 -1.18
C LEU A 49 -7.07 -9.58 -0.65
N GLY A 50 -6.15 -8.61 -0.76
CA GLY A 50 -6.38 -7.20 -0.40
C GLY A 50 -6.23 -6.88 1.09
N ALA A 51 -5.54 -7.71 1.86
CA ALA A 51 -5.18 -7.39 3.24
C ALA A 51 -4.12 -6.27 3.31
N ASP A 52 -4.29 -5.35 4.26
CA ASP A 52 -3.39 -4.23 4.55
C ASP A 52 -2.74 -4.39 5.94
N LEU A 53 -2.19 -5.58 6.19
CA LEU A 53 -1.65 -6.02 7.48
C LEU A 53 -0.18 -6.42 7.34
N MET A 54 0.62 -6.21 8.38
CA MET A 54 1.98 -6.74 8.46
C MET A 54 1.93 -8.23 8.82
N ASP A 55 2.95 -8.99 8.42
CA ASP A 55 3.10 -10.38 8.88
C ASP A 55 3.10 -10.45 10.41
N GLY A 56 2.43 -11.48 10.96
CA GLY A 56 2.22 -11.64 12.40
C GLY A 56 1.21 -10.68 13.05
N THR A 57 0.48 -9.85 12.30
CA THR A 57 -0.55 -8.97 12.88
C THR A 57 -1.68 -9.82 13.51
N PRO A 58 -2.00 -9.64 14.81
CA PRO A 58 -3.06 -10.41 15.47
C PRO A 58 -4.45 -10.12 14.90
N ILE A 59 -5.24 -11.17 14.69
CA ILE A 59 -6.64 -11.08 14.24
C ILE A 59 -7.57 -11.21 15.45
N TYR A 60 -8.42 -10.20 15.66
CA TYR A 60 -9.34 -10.15 16.80
C TYR A 60 -10.75 -10.70 16.48
N ASP A 61 -11.19 -10.56 15.23
CA ASP A 61 -12.56 -10.90 14.82
C ASP A 61 -12.62 -11.12 13.30
N ILE A 62 -13.54 -12.00 12.86
CA ILE A 62 -13.81 -12.29 11.46
C ILE A 62 -15.32 -12.28 11.26
N LYS A 63 -15.80 -11.41 10.37
CA LYS A 63 -17.23 -11.30 10.02
C LYS A 63 -17.42 -11.34 8.51
N PRO A 64 -18.53 -11.91 8.02
CA PRO A 64 -18.86 -11.84 6.61
C PRO A 64 -19.11 -10.38 6.21
N TYR A 65 -18.59 -9.98 5.06
CA TYR A 65 -19.00 -8.73 4.42
C TYR A 65 -20.38 -8.94 3.77
N ILE A 66 -21.38 -8.18 4.23
CA ILE A 66 -22.76 -8.28 3.78
C ILE A 66 -23.07 -7.04 2.94
N ALA A 67 -23.11 -7.21 1.61
CA ALA A 67 -23.20 -6.09 0.68
C ALA A 67 -24.39 -5.14 0.90
N TYR A 68 -25.54 -5.63 1.38
CA TYR A 68 -26.72 -4.78 1.59
C TYR A 68 -26.68 -3.98 2.90
N THR A 69 -25.81 -4.31 3.85
CA THR A 69 -25.62 -3.55 5.10
C THR A 69 -24.32 -2.76 5.14
N ASP A 70 -23.26 -3.31 4.55
CA ASP A 70 -21.90 -2.81 4.73
C ASP A 70 -21.46 -1.91 3.57
N ARG A 71 -22.17 -1.95 2.43
CA ARG A 71 -21.90 -1.06 1.29
C ARG A 71 -22.58 0.28 1.50
N ILE A 72 -21.82 1.34 1.28
CA ILE A 72 -22.29 2.73 1.24
C ILE A 72 -21.95 3.26 -0.15
N ASP A 73 -22.91 3.26 -1.06
CA ASP A 73 -22.69 3.54 -2.48
C ASP A 73 -22.28 4.99 -2.76
N ASP A 74 -22.72 5.93 -1.91
CA ASP A 74 -22.48 7.37 -2.02
C ASP A 74 -21.39 7.87 -1.06
N ALA A 75 -20.56 6.96 -0.51
CA ALA A 75 -19.47 7.32 0.37
C ALA A 75 -18.45 8.24 -0.33
N ILE A 76 -18.13 9.37 0.31
CA ILE A 76 -17.10 10.31 -0.13
C ILE A 76 -15.86 10.20 0.76
N CYS A 77 -14.66 10.41 0.20
CA CYS A 77 -13.41 10.43 0.96
C CYS A 77 -13.05 11.82 1.52
N GLY A 78 -13.94 12.81 1.35
CA GLY A 78 -13.87 14.12 1.98
C GLY A 78 -12.65 14.92 1.54
N PHE A 79 -11.71 15.18 2.45
CA PHE A 79 -10.49 15.93 2.12
C PHE A 79 -9.57 15.19 1.15
N VAL A 80 -9.72 13.86 1.01
CA VAL A 80 -8.91 13.05 0.08
C VAL A 80 -9.39 13.21 -1.36
N ASP A 81 -10.69 13.42 -1.60
CA ASP A 81 -11.23 13.56 -2.96
C ASP A 81 -10.73 14.83 -3.68
N LYS A 82 -10.34 15.84 -2.90
CA LYS A 82 -9.81 17.11 -3.41
C LYS A 82 -8.33 17.03 -3.82
N ILE A 83 -7.67 15.91 -3.58
CA ILE A 83 -6.24 15.73 -3.83
C ILE A 83 -6.09 15.06 -5.18
N GLU A 84 -5.43 15.74 -6.11
CA GLU A 84 -5.08 15.15 -7.40
C GLU A 84 -4.21 13.90 -7.19
N LYS A 85 -4.69 12.76 -7.68
CA LYS A 85 -3.93 11.52 -7.72
C LYS A 85 -3.01 11.55 -8.94
N LYS A 86 -1.88 12.23 -8.82
CA LYS A 86 -0.82 12.10 -9.83
C LYS A 86 -0.28 10.67 -9.80
N ARG A 87 -0.20 10.06 -10.97
CA ARG A 87 0.43 8.74 -11.14
C ARG A 87 1.73 8.94 -11.89
N LEU A 88 2.80 8.33 -11.40
CA LEU A 88 4.07 8.37 -12.09
C LEU A 88 4.04 7.42 -13.29
N GLU A 89 4.76 7.77 -14.35
CA GLU A 89 5.26 6.75 -15.29
C GLU A 89 6.35 5.92 -14.60
N VAL A 90 6.57 4.69 -15.04
CA VAL A 90 7.64 3.83 -14.50
C VAL A 90 8.52 3.37 -15.65
N ARG A 91 9.83 3.63 -15.53
CA ARG A 91 10.84 3.23 -16.50
C ARG A 91 11.87 2.30 -15.87
N ASP A 92 12.16 1.25 -16.61
CA ASP A 92 13.14 0.21 -16.27
C ASP A 92 14.17 0.08 -17.39
N ASP A 93 14.96 1.14 -17.60
CA ASP A 93 15.91 1.21 -18.72
C ASP A 93 16.99 0.11 -18.63
N ASN A 94 17.28 -0.35 -17.41
CA ASN A 94 18.26 -1.40 -17.11
C ASN A 94 17.66 -2.82 -17.05
N LYS A 95 16.36 -2.99 -17.35
CA LYS A 95 15.65 -4.28 -17.34
C LYS A 95 15.74 -5.04 -16.00
N LEU A 96 15.81 -4.30 -14.89
CA LEU A 96 15.95 -4.85 -13.54
C LEU A 96 14.75 -5.74 -13.15
N LEU A 97 13.56 -5.44 -13.67
CA LEU A 97 12.34 -6.20 -13.37
C LEU A 97 12.41 -7.66 -13.86
N GLN A 98 13.30 -7.98 -14.81
CA GLN A 98 13.52 -9.36 -15.27
C GLN A 98 14.11 -10.27 -14.19
N ALA A 99 14.72 -9.70 -13.15
CA ALA A 99 15.22 -10.45 -11.99
C ALA A 99 14.11 -10.93 -11.04
N MET A 100 12.86 -10.53 -11.27
CA MET A 100 11.72 -10.81 -10.42
C MET A 100 10.69 -11.69 -11.14
N HIS A 101 9.87 -12.41 -10.37
CA HIS A 101 8.69 -13.09 -10.92
C HIS A 101 7.77 -12.07 -11.63
N PRO A 102 7.18 -12.37 -12.80
CA PRO A 102 6.39 -11.41 -13.57
C PRO A 102 5.26 -10.74 -12.78
N GLU A 103 4.59 -11.48 -11.90
CA GLU A 103 3.53 -10.94 -11.04
C GLU A 103 4.07 -9.93 -10.02
N LYS A 104 5.25 -10.20 -9.45
CA LYS A 104 5.91 -9.29 -8.51
C LYS A 104 6.38 -8.03 -9.22
N ALA A 105 6.92 -8.17 -10.43
CA ALA A 105 7.31 -7.03 -11.26
C ALA A 105 6.11 -6.14 -11.59
N ALA A 106 4.98 -6.73 -12.01
CA ALA A 106 3.74 -6.00 -12.28
C ALA A 106 3.22 -5.26 -11.02
N ALA A 107 3.25 -5.94 -9.87
CA ALA A 107 2.86 -5.33 -8.60
C ALA A 107 3.79 -4.18 -8.18
N LEU A 108 5.11 -4.32 -8.36
CA LEU A 108 6.08 -3.25 -8.09
C LEU A 108 5.81 -2.01 -8.95
N ILE A 109 5.54 -2.20 -10.25
CA ILE A 109 5.16 -1.10 -11.14
C ILE A 109 3.94 -0.35 -10.59
N GLU A 110 2.88 -1.06 -10.20
CA GLU A 110 1.67 -0.42 -9.67
C GLU A 110 1.89 0.32 -8.35
N VAL A 111 2.82 -0.15 -7.51
CA VAL A 111 3.24 0.58 -6.30
C VAL A 111 3.99 1.86 -6.67
N LEU A 112 4.97 1.79 -7.58
CA LEU A 112 5.76 2.95 -8.00
C LEU A 112 4.89 4.02 -8.68
N LYS A 113 3.89 3.61 -9.48
CA LYS A 113 2.92 4.54 -10.10
C LYS A 113 2.13 5.35 -9.07
N GLN A 114 2.00 4.88 -7.82
CA GLN A 114 1.30 5.62 -6.76
C GLN A 114 2.17 6.68 -6.07
N ASP A 115 3.42 6.86 -6.53
CA ASP A 115 4.42 7.74 -5.94
C ASP A 115 4.65 7.45 -4.44
N PRO A 116 5.45 6.41 -4.11
CA PRO A 116 5.71 6.04 -2.72
C PRO A 116 6.68 7.00 -2.01
N ARG A 117 7.12 8.10 -2.65
CA ARG A 117 7.98 9.09 -1.99
C ARG A 117 7.23 9.80 -0.86
N PRO A 118 7.94 10.27 0.17
CA PRO A 118 7.34 11.19 1.13
C PRO A 118 6.90 12.47 0.43
N SER A 119 5.63 12.86 0.61
CA SER A 119 5.00 14.01 -0.06
C SER A 119 5.63 15.38 0.27
N TYR A 120 6.54 15.44 1.23
CA TYR A 120 7.27 16.64 1.64
C TYR A 120 8.70 16.71 1.08
N GLN A 121 9.09 15.80 0.18
CA GLN A 121 10.42 15.74 -0.41
C GLN A 121 10.35 15.77 -1.94
N GLU A 122 10.84 16.87 -2.53
CA GLU A 122 11.04 17.03 -3.97
C GLU A 122 12.51 17.35 -4.25
N ASP A 123 13.36 16.33 -4.14
CA ASP A 123 14.76 16.40 -4.55
C ASP A 123 14.97 15.50 -5.79
N PRO A 124 15.18 16.07 -6.99
CA PRO A 124 15.42 15.32 -8.22
C PRO A 124 16.69 14.46 -8.18
N GLY A 125 17.68 14.84 -7.37
CA GLY A 125 18.94 14.09 -7.23
C GLY A 125 18.82 12.87 -6.34
N ARG A 126 17.79 12.82 -5.49
CA ARG A 126 17.64 11.82 -4.44
C ARG A 126 17.22 10.46 -4.98
N VAL A 127 17.92 9.43 -4.51
CA VAL A 127 17.53 8.03 -4.67
C VAL A 127 16.66 7.63 -3.48
N TYR A 128 15.46 7.13 -3.77
CA TYR A 128 14.52 6.58 -2.79
C TYR A 128 14.67 5.06 -2.73
N GLY A 129 14.34 4.48 -1.57
CA GLY A 129 14.33 3.03 -1.36
C GLY A 129 12.93 2.56 -0.97
N LEU A 130 12.52 1.42 -1.51
CA LEU A 130 11.26 0.75 -1.20
C LEU A 130 11.52 -0.74 -0.96
N ALA A 131 11.26 -1.22 0.25
CA ALA A 131 11.28 -2.64 0.54
C ALA A 131 10.09 -3.33 -0.16
N PHE A 132 10.37 -4.23 -1.09
CA PHE A 132 9.35 -4.94 -1.86
C PHE A 132 9.82 -6.36 -2.24
N ALA A 133 9.03 -7.36 -1.87
CA ALA A 133 9.23 -8.77 -2.24
C ALA A 133 10.64 -9.33 -1.98
N GLY A 134 11.29 -8.91 -0.90
CA GLY A 134 12.66 -9.32 -0.53
C GLY A 134 13.78 -8.48 -1.15
N TYR A 135 13.44 -7.33 -1.72
CA TYR A 135 14.40 -6.38 -2.29
C TYR A 135 14.22 -4.99 -1.69
N ASP A 136 15.30 -4.24 -1.56
CA ASP A 136 15.31 -2.78 -1.45
C ASP A 136 15.43 -2.20 -2.86
N VAL A 137 14.29 -1.78 -3.40
CA VAL A 137 14.15 -1.21 -4.74
C VAL A 137 14.59 0.25 -4.71
N LYS A 138 15.68 0.56 -5.40
CA LYS A 138 16.17 1.94 -5.55
C LYS A 138 15.58 2.58 -6.79
N PHE A 139 15.02 3.78 -6.64
CA PHE A 139 14.45 4.54 -7.75
C PHE A 139 14.65 6.05 -7.57
N LYS A 140 14.67 6.78 -8.69
CA LYS A 140 14.62 8.25 -8.74
C LYS A 140 13.32 8.70 -9.39
N VAL A 141 12.86 9.90 -9.08
CA VAL A 141 11.70 10.48 -9.76
C VAL A 141 12.08 11.82 -10.37
N ILE A 142 11.88 11.92 -11.68
CA ILE A 142 12.18 13.11 -12.51
C ILE A 142 10.97 13.31 -13.43
N ASP A 143 10.42 14.53 -13.48
CA ASP A 143 9.31 14.90 -14.36
C ASP A 143 8.15 13.89 -14.39
N ASP A 144 7.61 13.56 -13.21
CA ASP A 144 6.52 12.59 -13.02
C ASP A 144 6.83 11.16 -13.53
N CYS A 145 8.11 10.80 -13.67
CA CYS A 145 8.55 9.46 -14.05
C CYS A 145 9.48 8.85 -12.99
N ALA A 146 9.16 7.65 -12.51
CA ALA A 146 9.98 6.83 -11.63
C ALA A 146 10.96 5.96 -12.44
N TYR A 147 12.26 6.22 -12.30
CA TYR A 147 13.34 5.47 -12.94
C TYR A 147 13.94 4.49 -11.95
N LEU A 148 13.81 3.19 -12.23
CA LEU A 148 14.50 2.15 -11.46
C LEU A 148 16.02 2.31 -11.60
N GLN A 149 16.73 2.24 -10.48
CA GLN A 149 18.19 2.40 -10.41
C GLN A 149 18.86 1.08 -10.04
N GLU A 150 18.34 0.39 -9.02
CA GLU A 150 18.96 -0.82 -8.48
C GLU A 150 17.94 -1.72 -7.74
N LEU A 151 18.21 -3.02 -7.69
CA LEU A 151 17.52 -3.99 -6.85
C LEU A 151 18.55 -4.63 -5.90
N ILE A 152 18.48 -4.29 -4.61
CA ILE A 152 19.36 -4.86 -3.59
C ILE A 152 18.57 -5.95 -2.85
N LYS A 153 19.11 -7.16 -2.74
CA LYS A 153 18.44 -8.24 -2.00
C LYS A 153 18.52 -7.96 -0.49
N LEU A 154 17.38 -8.07 0.20
CA LEU A 154 17.27 -7.92 1.67
C LEU A 154 17.62 -9.22 2.40
#